data_AF-A0AAU5PY52-F1
#
_entry.id   AF-A0AAU5PY52-F1
#
_cell.length_a   1.000
_cell.length_b   1.000
_cell.length_c   1.000
_cell.angle_alpha   90.00
_cell.angle_beta   90.00
_cell.angle_gamma   90.00
#
_symmetry.space_group_name_H-M   'P 1'
#
loop_
_entity.id
_entity.type
_entity.pdbx_description
1 polymer ?
#
loop_
_entity_poly.entity_id
_entity_poly.type
_entity_poly.pdbx_seq_one_letter_code
_entity_poly.pdbx_strand_id
1 'polypeptide(L)'
;MTDEPDDVLRAVAREIEDRFGVPVDELREAVAAARGTISFLPSAVVRWYDDLEEAQRLLTSAEDELLGALQSAPAGELDEQVMTLAQRVDTALTIRDGRALTVRHLLEDYPRPEQPATSRAARRTGPVLTTTPVPQPVPVSARTRR
;
A
#
# COMPACT_ATOMS: atom_id res chain seq x y z
N MET A 1 -4.58 17.73 20.65
CA MET A 1 -5.01 16.75 19.65
C MET A 1 -3.89 16.75 18.64
N THR A 2 -3.05 15.72 18.66
CA THR A 2 -1.92 15.60 17.74
C THR A 2 -2.51 15.06 16.44
N ASP A 3 -2.24 15.70 15.31
CA ASP A 3 -2.70 15.21 14.00
C ASP A 3 -2.01 13.87 13.68
N GLU A 4 -2.65 12.76 14.07
CA GLU A 4 -2.32 11.39 13.65
C GLU A 4 -2.05 11.22 12.14
N PRO A 5 -2.76 11.88 11.19
CA PRO A 5 -2.42 11.79 9.77
C PRO A 5 -1.03 12.33 9.43
N ASP A 6 -0.61 13.39 10.11
CA ASP A 6 0.69 14.04 9.95
C ASP A 6 1.81 13.13 10.50
N ASP A 7 1.46 12.22 11.41
CA ASP A 7 2.38 11.27 12.01
C ASP A 7 2.76 10.11 11.07
N VAL A 8 1.87 9.66 10.18
CA VAL A 8 2.20 8.58 9.21
C VAL A 8 3.21 9.07 8.18
N LEU A 9 2.96 10.22 7.54
CA LEU A 9 3.90 10.81 6.58
C LEU A 9 5.25 11.08 7.22
N ARG A 10 5.26 11.68 8.43
CA ARG A 10 6.48 11.96 9.18
C ARG A 10 7.24 10.69 9.57
N ALA A 11 6.54 9.62 9.97
CA ALA A 11 7.16 8.34 10.29
C ALA A 11 7.81 7.71 9.04
N VAL A 12 7.08 7.66 7.93
CA VAL A 12 7.61 7.10 6.67
C VAL A 12 8.76 7.95 6.14
N ALA A 13 8.68 9.29 6.21
CA ALA A 13 9.77 10.18 5.81
C ALA A 13 11.05 9.93 6.62
N ARG A 14 10.93 9.70 7.94
CA ARG A 14 12.06 9.31 8.78
C ARG A 14 12.63 7.95 8.40
N GLU A 15 11.80 6.96 8.12
CA GLU A 15 12.26 5.65 7.66
C GLU A 15 13.01 5.75 6.32
N ILE A 16 12.59 6.64 5.41
CA ILE A 16 13.29 6.96 4.17
C ILE A 16 14.64 7.61 4.47
N GLU A 17 14.67 8.62 5.34
CA GLU A 17 15.90 9.31 5.75
C GLU A 17 16.90 8.34 6.38
N ASP A 18 16.46 7.46 7.27
CA ASP A 18 17.27 6.41 7.89
C ASP A 18 17.83 5.42 6.85
N ARG A 19 17.12 5.20 5.74
CA ARG A 19 17.52 4.26 4.68
C ARG A 19 18.52 4.85 3.69
N PHE A 20 18.38 6.13 3.34
CA PHE A 20 19.17 6.80 2.29
C PHE A 20 20.17 7.82 2.83
N GLY A 21 20.06 8.21 4.11
CA GLY A 21 20.91 9.20 4.76
C GLY A 21 20.62 10.64 4.36
N VAL A 22 19.51 10.89 3.65
CA VAL A 22 19.07 12.21 3.19
C VAL A 22 17.55 12.35 3.33
N PRO A 23 17.03 13.57 3.58
CA PRO A 23 15.60 13.83 3.57
C PRO A 23 14.92 13.43 2.26
N VAL A 24 13.62 13.13 2.32
CA VAL A 24 12.84 12.68 1.14
C VAL A 24 12.81 13.71 0.00
N ASP A 25 12.84 15.01 0.32
CA ASP A 25 12.89 16.06 -0.70
C ASP A 25 14.23 16.10 -1.44
N GLU A 26 15.35 15.93 -0.73
CA GLU A 26 16.66 15.79 -1.35
C GLU A 26 16.74 14.51 -2.20
N LEU A 27 16.11 13.42 -1.74
CA LEU A 27 16.01 12.19 -2.52
C LEU A 27 15.19 12.38 -3.81
N ARG A 28 14.09 13.14 -3.76
CA ARG A 28 13.31 13.55 -4.96
C ARG A 28 14.17 14.31 -5.95
N GLU A 29 14.92 15.30 -5.48
CA GLU A 29 15.82 16.09 -6.32
C GLU A 29 16.89 15.22 -6.98
N ALA A 30 17.50 14.32 -6.22
CA ALA A 30 18.49 13.37 -6.74
C ALA A 30 17.90 12.43 -7.81
N VAL A 31 16.69 11.89 -7.57
CA VAL A 31 15.96 11.06 -8.55
C VAL A 31 15.65 11.86 -9.82
N ALA A 32 15.18 13.10 -9.70
CA ALA A 32 14.85 13.97 -10.82
C ALA A 32 16.11 14.34 -11.64
N ALA A 33 17.22 14.63 -10.97
CA ALA A 33 18.49 14.99 -11.60
C ALA A 33 19.13 13.81 -12.35
N ALA A 34 18.92 12.57 -11.89
CA ALA A 34 19.61 11.40 -12.41
C ALA A 34 19.17 10.94 -13.81
N ARG A 35 18.12 11.51 -14.43
CA ARG A 35 17.66 11.20 -15.80
C ARG A 35 17.70 9.70 -16.17
N GLY A 36 17.23 8.83 -15.27
CA GLY A 36 17.16 7.37 -15.50
C GLY A 36 18.44 6.57 -15.20
N THR A 37 19.51 7.21 -14.70
CA THR A 37 20.75 6.52 -14.28
C THR A 37 20.74 6.05 -12.82
N ILE A 38 19.77 6.49 -12.03
CA ILE A 38 19.61 6.07 -10.63
C ILE A 38 19.07 4.64 -10.55
N SER A 39 19.43 3.93 -9.48
CA SER A 39 18.94 2.57 -9.22
C SER A 39 17.42 2.57 -9.00
N PHE A 40 16.80 1.39 -9.18
CA PHE A 40 15.35 1.23 -9.07
C PHE A 40 14.77 1.69 -7.72
N LEU A 41 15.49 1.41 -6.62
CA LEU A 41 14.95 1.57 -5.27
C LEU A 41 14.64 3.03 -4.91
N PRO A 42 15.57 4.01 -5.03
CA PRO A 42 15.26 5.43 -4.81
C PRO A 42 14.06 5.94 -5.60
N SER A 43 13.98 5.63 -6.90
CA SER A 43 12.87 6.06 -7.76
C SER A 43 11.55 5.44 -7.35
N ALA A 44 11.55 4.16 -6.98
CA ALA A 44 10.35 3.46 -6.52
C ALA A 44 9.87 4.03 -5.18
N VAL A 45 10.77 4.26 -4.22
CA VAL A 45 10.44 4.83 -2.91
C VAL A 45 9.86 6.23 -3.07
N VAL A 46 10.49 7.11 -3.84
CA VAL A 46 9.99 8.46 -4.08
C VAL A 46 8.59 8.42 -4.66
N ARG A 47 8.36 7.63 -5.72
CA ARG A 47 7.02 7.51 -6.32
C ARG A 47 5.96 7.04 -5.31
N TRP A 48 6.26 6.00 -4.54
CA TRP A 48 5.30 5.46 -3.56
C TRP A 48 5.06 6.41 -2.38
N TYR A 49 6.06 7.23 -2.04
CA TYR A 49 5.90 8.30 -1.05
C TYR A 49 5.04 9.45 -1.59
N ASP A 50 5.19 9.83 -2.86
CA ASP A 50 4.32 10.81 -3.53
C ASP A 50 2.86 10.30 -3.56
N ASP A 51 2.66 9.02 -3.90
CA ASP A 51 1.34 8.37 -3.87
C ASP A 51 0.74 8.35 -2.45
N LEU A 52 1.57 8.25 -1.41
CA LEU A 52 1.15 8.31 0.00
C LEU A 52 0.72 9.73 0.39
N GLU A 53 1.44 10.76 -0.03
CA GLU A 53 1.05 12.16 0.18
C GLU A 53 -0.27 12.49 -0.52
N GLU A 54 -0.49 11.97 -1.73
CA GLU A 54 -1.78 12.09 -2.42
C GLU A 54 -2.89 11.38 -1.64
N ALA A 55 -2.67 10.13 -1.21
CA ALA A 55 -3.65 9.38 -0.43
C ALA A 55 -3.99 10.09 0.90
N GLN A 56 -3.01 10.70 1.57
CA GLN A 56 -3.23 11.47 2.79
C GLN A 56 -4.10 12.71 2.53
N ARG A 57 -3.87 13.45 1.44
CA ARG A 57 -4.73 14.58 1.05
C ARG A 57 -6.17 14.15 0.74
N LEU A 58 -6.33 13.03 0.05
CA LEU A 58 -7.66 12.47 -0.25
C LEU A 58 -8.40 12.02 1.01
N LEU A 59 -7.69 11.42 1.97
CA LEU A 59 -8.26 11.04 3.27
C LEU A 59 -8.73 12.28 4.03
N THR A 60 -7.87 13.29 4.20
CA THR A 60 -8.23 14.54 4.89
C THR A 60 -9.45 15.20 4.24
N SER A 61 -9.50 15.27 2.91
CA SER A 61 -10.67 15.81 2.20
C SER A 61 -11.94 14.99 2.44
N ALA A 62 -11.85 13.66 2.49
CA ALA A 62 -13.01 12.81 2.75
C ALA A 62 -13.50 12.94 4.21
N GLU A 63 -12.57 13.08 5.16
CA GLU A 63 -12.87 13.31 6.57
C GLU A 63 -13.56 14.66 6.78
N ASP A 64 -13.06 15.73 6.14
CA ASP A 64 -13.68 17.06 6.19
C ASP A 64 -15.09 17.06 5.60
N GLU A 65 -15.30 16.38 4.47
CA GLU A 65 -16.64 16.22 3.87
C GLU A 65 -17.60 15.47 4.80
N LEU A 66 -17.15 14.34 5.39
CA LEU A 66 -17.95 13.57 6.34
C LEU A 66 -18.28 14.40 7.59
N LEU A 67 -17.30 15.12 8.13
CA LEU A 67 -17.48 15.96 9.30
C LEU A 67 -18.50 17.08 9.01
N GLY A 68 -18.39 17.73 7.84
CA GLY A 68 -19.34 18.75 7.41
C GLY A 68 -20.77 18.22 7.26
N ALA A 69 -20.92 17.01 6.72
CA ALA A 69 -22.21 16.35 6.61
C ALA A 69 -22.81 16.00 7.99
N LEU A 70 -21.99 15.45 8.91
CA LEU A 70 -22.42 15.13 10.27
C LEU A 70 -22.83 16.36 11.08
N GLN A 71 -22.15 17.49 10.90
CA GLN A 71 -22.50 18.77 11.54
C GLN A 71 -23.82 19.36 11.02
N SER A 72 -24.17 19.04 9.77
CA SER A 72 -25.39 19.52 9.11
C SER A 72 -26.58 18.57 9.27
N ALA A 73 -26.34 17.33 9.73
CA ALA A 73 -27.35 16.30 9.84
C ALA A 73 -28.33 16.58 10.99
N PRO A 74 -29.64 16.35 10.79
CA PRO A 74 -30.62 16.44 11.85
C PRO A 74 -30.36 15.39 12.93
N ALA A 75 -30.61 15.76 14.19
CA ALA A 75 -30.33 14.89 15.33
C ALA A 75 -31.11 13.56 15.24
N GLY A 76 -30.38 12.46 15.13
CA GLY A 76 -30.92 11.09 15.24
C GLY A 76 -31.10 10.34 13.92
N GLU A 77 -30.79 10.93 12.76
CA GLU A 77 -30.91 10.23 11.48
C GLU A 77 -29.62 10.41 10.64
N LEU A 78 -28.92 9.30 10.43
CA LEU A 78 -27.81 9.21 9.47
C LEU A 78 -28.41 8.69 8.17
N ASP A 79 -28.50 9.56 7.17
CA ASP A 79 -29.03 9.18 5.87
C ASP A 79 -28.00 8.40 5.01
N GLU A 80 -28.44 7.93 3.86
CA GLU A 80 -27.59 7.20 2.91
C GLU A 80 -26.40 8.05 2.42
N GLN A 81 -26.53 9.38 2.43
CA GLN A 81 -25.45 10.29 2.02
C GLN A 81 -24.31 10.27 3.03
N VAL A 82 -24.61 10.40 4.32
CA VAL A 82 -23.60 10.31 5.39
C VAL A 82 -22.93 8.94 5.39
N MET A 83 -23.69 7.86 5.19
CA MET A 83 -23.12 6.51 5.10
C MET A 83 -22.18 6.34 3.90
N THR A 84 -22.50 6.98 2.76
CA THR A 84 -21.63 6.97 1.57
C THR A 84 -20.32 7.71 1.83
N LEU A 85 -20.36 8.84 2.53
CA LEU A 85 -19.16 9.60 2.91
C LEU A 85 -18.29 8.80 3.91
N ALA A 86 -18.90 8.10 4.86
CA ALA A 86 -18.18 7.21 5.77
C ALA A 86 -17.43 6.10 5.01
N GLN A 87 -18.07 5.48 4.02
CA GLN A 87 -17.42 4.47 3.16
C GLN A 87 -16.28 5.07 2.33
N ARG A 88 -16.40 6.34 1.91
CA ARG A 88 -15.33 7.05 1.19
C ARG A 88 -14.11 7.27 2.09
N VAL A 89 -14.30 7.65 3.35
CA VAL A 89 -13.22 7.77 4.35
C VAL A 89 -12.53 6.43 4.55
N ASP A 90 -13.27 5.35 4.78
CA ASP A 90 -12.72 3.99 4.95
C ASP A 90 -11.89 3.54 3.73
N THR A 91 -12.37 3.85 2.53
CA THR A 91 -11.66 3.57 1.28
C THR A 91 -10.36 4.37 1.18
N ALA A 92 -10.39 5.67 1.50
CA ALA A 92 -9.20 6.53 1.46
C ALA A 92 -8.16 6.11 2.50
N LEU A 93 -8.59 5.71 3.69
CA LEU A 93 -7.73 5.19 4.76
C LEU A 93 -7.05 3.88 4.33
N THR A 94 -7.81 2.94 3.76
CA THR A 94 -7.27 1.70 3.22
C THR A 94 -6.20 1.95 2.14
N ILE A 95 -6.42 2.93 1.27
CA ILE A 95 -5.44 3.31 0.24
C ILE A 95 -4.17 3.87 0.91
N ARG A 96 -4.30 4.83 1.83
CA ARG A 96 -3.16 5.43 2.55
C ARG A 96 -2.32 4.35 3.23
N ASP A 97 -2.95 3.46 3.98
CA ASP A 97 -2.25 2.42 4.73
C ASP A 97 -1.56 1.43 3.80
N GLY A 98 -2.20 1.09 2.67
CA GLY A 98 -1.58 0.29 1.62
C GLY A 98 -0.35 0.97 0.98
N ARG A 99 -0.38 2.29 0.77
CA ARG A 99 0.78 3.05 0.27
C ARG A 99 1.91 3.05 1.30
N ALA A 100 1.62 3.34 2.56
CA ALA A 100 2.62 3.34 3.64
C ALA A 100 3.27 1.96 3.82
N LEU A 101 2.47 0.88 3.82
CA LEU A 101 2.98 -0.50 3.87
C LEU A 101 3.91 -0.80 2.69
N THR A 102 3.58 -0.33 1.49
CA THR A 102 4.39 -0.56 0.30
C THR A 102 5.73 0.15 0.38
N VAL A 103 5.78 1.39 0.89
CA VAL A 103 7.04 2.10 1.13
C VAL A 103 7.89 1.33 2.14
N ARG A 104 7.31 0.94 3.29
CA ARG A 104 7.99 0.12 4.30
C ARG A 104 8.60 -1.15 3.75
N HIS A 105 7.82 -1.89 2.96
CA HIS A 105 8.29 -3.10 2.30
C HIS A 105 9.51 -2.83 1.39
N LEU A 106 9.52 -1.73 0.64
CA LEU A 106 10.67 -1.36 -0.19
C LEU A 106 11.92 -1.02 0.65
N LEU A 107 11.74 -0.37 1.80
CA LEU A 107 12.85 0.02 2.67
C LEU A 107 13.48 -1.20 3.38
N GLU A 108 12.65 -2.15 3.82
CA GLU A 108 13.07 -3.35 4.57
C GLU A 108 13.61 -4.47 3.67
N ASP A 109 12.93 -4.80 2.56
CA ASP A 109 13.20 -6.01 1.79
C ASP A 109 14.19 -5.83 0.63
N TYR A 110 14.61 -4.60 0.34
CA TYR A 110 15.62 -4.33 -0.68
C TYR A 110 17.02 -4.28 -0.07
N PRO A 111 17.98 -5.12 -0.53
CA PRO A 111 19.28 -5.26 0.11
C PRO A 111 20.04 -3.93 0.15
N ARG A 112 20.70 -3.64 1.29
CA ARG A 112 21.76 -2.63 1.33
C ARG A 112 22.91 -3.11 0.43
N PRO A 113 23.60 -2.23 -0.31
CA PRO A 113 24.74 -2.60 -1.15
C PRO A 113 25.82 -3.42 -0.42
N GLU A 114 25.86 -3.30 0.91
CA GLU A 114 26.81 -3.97 1.80
C GLU A 114 26.39 -5.39 2.24
N GLN A 115 25.18 -5.86 1.90
CA GLN A 115 24.69 -7.18 2.32
C GLN A 115 24.70 -8.20 1.16
N PRO A 116 25.43 -9.33 1.29
CA PRO A 116 25.40 -10.38 0.28
C PRO A 116 23.99 -10.98 0.15
N ALA A 117 23.60 -11.32 -1.08
CA ALA A 117 22.27 -11.80 -1.47
C ALA A 117 21.80 -13.13 -0.81
N THR A 118 22.53 -13.64 0.17
CA THR A 118 22.32 -14.96 0.80
C THR A 118 21.20 -14.97 1.85
N SER A 119 20.70 -13.81 2.30
CA SER A 119 19.60 -13.74 3.28
C SER A 119 18.21 -14.01 2.69
N ARG A 120 18.07 -14.01 1.35
CA ARG A 120 16.77 -14.10 0.66
C ARG A 120 16.13 -15.49 0.71
N ALA A 121 16.90 -16.54 1.00
CA ALA A 121 16.41 -17.91 1.04
C ALA A 121 15.62 -18.26 2.33
N ALA A 122 15.66 -17.42 3.37
CA ALA A 122 15.15 -17.81 4.69
C ALA A 122 13.74 -17.29 5.04
N ARG A 123 13.08 -16.46 4.21
CA ARG A 123 11.79 -15.82 4.58
C ARG A 123 10.70 -15.85 3.52
N ARG A 124 10.65 -16.89 2.69
CA ARG A 124 9.47 -17.20 1.86
C ARG A 124 9.03 -18.63 2.02
N THR A 125 8.71 -19.02 3.26
CA THR A 125 7.88 -20.20 3.52
C THR A 125 6.45 -19.71 3.78
N GLY A 126 5.77 -19.29 2.71
CA GLY A 126 4.31 -19.21 2.75
C GLY A 126 3.73 -20.63 2.77
N PRO A 127 2.52 -20.84 3.31
CA PRO A 127 1.88 -22.15 3.28
C PRO A 127 1.72 -22.61 1.83
N VAL A 128 2.34 -23.75 1.50
CA VAL A 128 2.12 -24.42 0.21
C VAL A 128 0.71 -24.97 0.23
N LEU A 129 -0.22 -24.26 -0.42
CA LEU A 129 -1.55 -24.78 -0.68
C LEU A 129 -1.40 -25.95 -1.67
N THR A 130 -1.49 -27.16 -1.14
CA THR A 130 -1.53 -28.38 -1.95
C THR A 130 -2.90 -28.44 -2.59
N THR A 131 -3.01 -28.07 -3.86
CA THR A 131 -4.25 -28.24 -4.62
C THR A 131 -4.37 -29.71 -5.02
N THR A 132 -5.45 -30.36 -4.60
CA THR A 132 -5.79 -31.71 -5.06
C THR A 132 -6.23 -31.64 -6.53
N PRO A 133 -5.69 -32.50 -7.42
CA PRO A 133 -6.10 -32.53 -8.81
C PRO A 133 -7.56 -32.99 -8.94
N VAL A 134 -8.30 -32.33 -9.84
CA VAL A 134 -9.70 -32.68 -10.16
C VAL A 134 -9.72 -34.04 -10.86
N PRO A 135 -10.53 -35.02 -10.40
CA PRO A 135 -10.62 -36.32 -11.04
C PRO A 135 -11.18 -36.19 -12.47
N GLN A 136 -10.47 -36.76 -13.44
CA GLN A 136 -10.89 -36.77 -14.83
C GLN A 136 -12.07 -37.74 -15.04
N PRO A 137 -13.06 -37.38 -15.88
CA PRO A 137 -14.20 -38.24 -16.14
C PRO A 137 -13.75 -39.51 -16.88
N VAL A 138 -14.16 -40.67 -16.34
CA VAL A 138 -13.93 -41.98 -16.94
C VAL A 138 -14.79 -42.15 -18.20
N PRO A 139 -14.22 -42.56 -19.36
CA PRO A 139 -15.02 -42.87 -20.53
C PRO A 139 -15.82 -44.15 -20.30
N VAL A 140 -17.14 -44.03 -20.34
CA VAL A 140 -18.07 -45.17 -20.34
C VAL A 140 -17.94 -45.89 -21.69
N SER A 141 -17.36 -47.09 -21.69
CA SER A 141 -17.37 -47.95 -22.88
C SER A 141 -18.80 -48.42 -23.16
N ALA A 142 -19.39 -47.91 -24.24
CA ALA A 142 -20.65 -48.40 -24.76
C ALA A 142 -20.50 -49.87 -25.22
N ARG A 143 -21.31 -50.73 -24.61
CA ARG A 143 -21.43 -52.16 -24.92
C ARG A 143 -22.18 -52.30 -26.25
N THR A 144 -21.54 -52.86 -27.28
CA THR A 144 -22.24 -53.31 -28.49
C THR A 144 -22.29 -54.84 -28.52
N ARG A 145 -23.53 -55.34 -28.48
CA ARG A 145 -23.97 -56.74 -28.56
C ARG A 145 -23.52 -57.43 -29.85
N ARG A 146 -23.34 -58.76 -29.78
CA ARG A 146 -23.64 -59.68 -30.87
C ARG A 146 -24.47 -60.84 -30.34
#